data_AF-A0A7Z0TGA5-F1
#
_entry.id   AF-A0A7Z0TGA5-F1
#
_cell.length_a   1.000
_cell.length_b   1.000
_cell.length_c   1.000
_cell.angle_alpha   90.00
_cell.angle_beta   90.00
_cell.angle_gamma   90.00
#
_symmetry.space_group_name_H-M   'P 1'
#
loop_
_entity.id
_entity.type
_entity.pdbx_description
1 polymer ?
#
loop_
_entity_poly.entity_id
_entity_poly.type
_entity_poly.pdbx_seq_one_letter_code
_entity_poly.pdbx_strand_id
1 'polypeptide(L)'
;MSDEYAMPYALPDSVEGLLQRGRGLGAVRARQDPGRSAVFVYDGIRRDWRWDQSDDRSLYLARLVHDLGLSPMPIVEQLSGDEEACLRACEVLVLLALAGSGDARDGLRAYVRQGEHWARVLESLSAGWPSAWWEDLGDVARARIGAEAELPWCSEPWTRFGIEVQSRPCEPRPSLAGLGTAELLALLADTRTEGATKVDALRALTGREPAEGLIALVPSLGTSDGRRPLPLLWRAVERLGTLAVPAAHGWAQEDRPWLAEVGANVLADHGGPEILPGLVDELVEQWTARAWCGPDRTARRLARFGPDAAAAVPFLRRFWMRTPHSYERTAYLEALAAIDRDGLEYVYTESLWDCEETTRLLGITSAPASPEALGRIAVLRDDPMETTAVRAAARARLVAPAGQLP
;
A
#
# COMPACT_ATOMS: atom_id res chain seq x y z
N MET A 1 -5.80 22.68 13.06
CA MET A 1 -4.78 22.21 12.10
C MET A 1 -4.96 23.06 10.87
N SER A 2 -3.96 23.86 10.49
CA SER A 2 -4.09 24.83 9.40
C SER A 2 -4.39 24.12 8.09
N ASP A 3 -5.30 24.72 7.33
CA ASP A 3 -5.78 24.37 5.99
C ASP A 3 -4.69 24.60 4.91
N GLU A 4 -3.41 24.56 5.29
CA GLU A 4 -2.28 25.07 4.50
C GLU A 4 -1.70 24.04 3.53
N TYR A 5 -2.18 22.80 3.60
CA TYR A 5 -1.87 21.70 2.66
C TYR A 5 -3.13 21.02 2.15
N ALA A 6 -4.19 21.79 1.86
CA ALA A 6 -5.27 21.27 1.02
C ALA A 6 -4.70 21.03 -0.39
N MET A 7 -4.08 19.88 -0.63
CA MET A 7 -3.56 19.44 -1.92
C MET A 7 -4.68 19.63 -2.95
N PRO A 8 -4.63 20.68 -3.80
CA PRO A 8 -5.72 20.98 -4.69
C PRO A 8 -5.54 20.10 -5.90
N TYR A 9 -5.93 18.83 -5.75
CA TYR A 9 -5.99 17.91 -6.87
C TYR A 9 -6.83 18.53 -7.99
N ALA A 10 -6.37 18.37 -9.23
CA ALA A 10 -7.13 18.74 -10.41
C ALA A 10 -8.46 17.97 -10.47
N LEU A 11 -9.34 18.42 -11.38
CA LEU A 11 -10.68 17.86 -11.56
C LEU A 11 -10.61 16.32 -11.65
N PRO A 12 -11.43 15.57 -10.90
CA PRO A 12 -11.33 14.11 -10.80
C PRO A 12 -11.42 13.36 -12.13
N ASP A 13 -12.04 13.96 -13.14
CA ASP A 13 -12.24 13.41 -14.48
C ASP A 13 -11.26 13.98 -15.52
N SER A 14 -10.37 14.90 -15.17
CA SER A 14 -9.29 15.33 -16.06
C SER A 14 -8.15 14.31 -16.07
N VAL A 15 -7.37 14.26 -17.16
CA VAL A 15 -6.18 13.38 -17.22
C VAL A 15 -5.23 13.67 -16.07
N GLU A 16 -4.95 14.96 -15.80
CA GLU A 16 -4.14 15.39 -14.66
C GLU A 16 -4.69 14.86 -13.33
N GLY A 17 -5.99 15.07 -13.05
CA GLY A 17 -6.59 14.67 -11.77
C GLY A 17 -6.62 13.16 -11.57
N LEU A 18 -6.81 12.39 -12.65
CA LEU A 18 -6.72 10.93 -12.62
C LEU A 18 -5.30 10.46 -12.31
N LEU A 19 -4.28 11.03 -12.98
CA LEU A 19 -2.87 10.71 -12.77
C LEU A 19 -2.43 11.08 -11.34
N GLN A 20 -2.85 12.23 -10.82
CA GLN A 20 -2.58 12.66 -9.45
C GLN A 20 -3.18 11.72 -8.39
N ARG A 21 -4.24 10.98 -8.70
CA ARG A 21 -4.85 9.97 -7.81
C ARG A 21 -4.38 8.55 -8.09
N GLY A 22 -3.44 8.37 -9.02
CA GLY A 22 -2.94 7.07 -9.44
C GLY A 22 -4.02 6.15 -10.02
N ARG A 23 -5.08 6.72 -10.61
CA ARG A 23 -6.20 5.97 -11.18
C ARG A 23 -5.78 5.27 -12.46
N GLY A 24 -6.25 4.04 -12.64
CA GLY A 24 -6.01 3.30 -13.89
C GLY A 24 -6.55 4.03 -15.14
N LEU A 25 -7.68 4.74 -15.03
CA LEU A 25 -8.23 5.53 -16.14
C LEU A 25 -7.30 6.66 -16.58
N GLY A 26 -6.50 7.20 -15.66
CA GLY A 26 -5.47 8.19 -15.98
C GLY A 26 -4.45 7.62 -16.95
N ALA A 27 -3.98 6.40 -16.71
CA ALA A 27 -3.05 5.71 -17.60
C ALA A 27 -3.68 5.36 -18.95
N VAL A 28 -4.92 4.86 -18.95
CA VAL A 28 -5.65 4.55 -20.19
C VAL A 28 -5.81 5.80 -21.06
N ARG A 29 -6.21 6.94 -20.48
CA ARG A 29 -6.37 8.20 -21.22
C ARG A 29 -5.04 8.81 -21.62
N ALA A 30 -4.02 8.73 -20.79
CA ALA A 30 -2.70 9.25 -21.12
C ALA A 30 -2.12 8.58 -22.37
N ARG A 31 -2.39 7.28 -22.56
CA ARG A 31 -1.98 6.53 -23.76
C ARG A 31 -2.66 6.99 -25.05
N GLN A 32 -3.81 7.66 -24.97
CA GLN A 32 -4.52 8.20 -26.13
C GLN A 32 -3.88 9.49 -26.65
N ASP A 33 -3.25 10.27 -25.77
CA ASP A 33 -2.49 11.48 -26.13
C ASP A 33 -1.22 11.61 -25.25
N PRO A 34 -0.16 10.83 -25.54
CA PRO A 34 1.07 10.81 -24.74
C PRO A 34 1.76 12.17 -24.66
N GLY A 35 1.76 12.92 -25.78
CA GLY A 35 2.41 14.22 -25.88
C GLY A 35 1.81 15.25 -24.93
N ARG A 36 0.47 15.34 -24.86
CA ARG A 36 -0.19 16.22 -23.90
C ARG A 36 -0.10 15.74 -22.46
N SER A 37 0.00 14.42 -22.26
CA SER A 37 -0.01 13.83 -20.93
C SER A 37 1.36 13.83 -20.25
N ALA A 38 2.45 13.92 -21.02
CA ALA A 38 3.82 13.88 -20.53
C ALA A 38 4.09 14.89 -19.40
N VAL A 39 3.58 16.13 -19.53
CA VAL A 39 3.76 17.17 -18.51
C VAL A 39 3.18 16.78 -17.15
N PHE A 40 2.04 16.07 -17.14
CA PHE A 40 1.41 15.62 -15.90
C PHE A 40 2.14 14.45 -15.25
N VAL A 41 2.76 13.57 -16.07
CA VAL A 41 3.59 12.47 -15.56
C VAL A 41 4.85 13.00 -14.89
N TYR A 42 5.58 13.91 -15.54
CA TYR A 42 6.76 14.53 -14.94
C TYR A 42 6.41 15.39 -13.71
N ASP A 43 5.30 16.15 -13.75
CA ASP A 43 4.84 16.88 -12.56
C ASP A 43 4.50 15.92 -11.40
N GLY A 44 3.93 14.76 -11.72
CA GLY A 44 3.64 13.70 -10.77
C GLY A 44 4.88 13.22 -10.01
N ILE A 45 5.98 12.99 -10.73
CA ILE A 45 7.26 12.56 -10.16
C ILE A 45 7.91 13.68 -9.33
N ARG A 46 7.76 14.92 -9.79
CA ARG A 46 8.36 16.09 -9.14
C ARG A 46 7.69 16.43 -7.81
N ARG A 47 6.36 16.44 -7.76
CA ARG A 47 5.58 16.97 -6.64
C ARG A 47 5.09 15.94 -5.63
N ASP A 48 4.97 14.69 -6.04
CA ASP A 48 4.31 13.64 -5.25
C ASP A 48 2.87 13.99 -4.83
N TRP A 49 1.90 13.44 -5.56
CA TRP A 49 0.48 13.68 -5.29
C TRP A 49 -0.15 12.60 -4.40
N ARG A 50 0.67 11.76 -3.76
CA ARG A 50 0.19 10.78 -2.79
C ARG A 50 -0.56 11.45 -1.65
N TRP A 51 -1.69 10.86 -1.28
CA TRP A 51 -2.41 11.27 -0.07
C TRP A 51 -1.60 10.88 1.19
N ASP A 52 -1.03 9.69 1.17
CA ASP A 52 -0.13 9.15 2.17
C ASP A 52 0.89 8.19 1.52
N GLN A 53 1.80 7.60 2.29
CA GLN A 53 2.87 6.76 1.75
C GLN A 53 2.44 5.29 1.51
N SER A 54 1.14 5.03 1.30
CA SER A 54 0.60 3.67 1.25
C SER A 54 0.64 3.01 -0.14
N ASP A 55 0.68 3.79 -1.23
CA ASP A 55 0.52 3.26 -2.59
C ASP A 55 1.84 3.10 -3.38
N ASP A 56 1.79 2.32 -4.46
CA ASP A 56 2.94 2.11 -5.37
C ASP A 56 3.08 3.25 -6.39
N ARG A 57 3.01 4.51 -5.96
CA ARG A 57 3.04 5.66 -6.89
C ARG A 57 4.24 5.65 -7.83
N SER A 58 5.42 5.33 -7.30
CA SER A 58 6.66 5.33 -8.07
C SER A 58 6.63 4.26 -9.18
N LEU A 59 6.01 3.10 -8.93
CA LEU A 59 5.75 2.07 -9.95
C LEU A 59 4.74 2.54 -10.99
N TYR A 60 3.64 3.14 -10.56
CA TYR A 60 2.65 3.72 -11.48
C TYR A 60 3.27 4.76 -12.41
N LEU A 61 4.07 5.69 -11.88
CA LEU A 61 4.74 6.73 -12.67
C LEU A 61 5.86 6.17 -13.56
N ALA A 62 6.68 5.24 -13.07
CA ALA A 62 7.69 4.56 -13.89
C ALA A 62 7.05 3.82 -15.07
N ARG A 63 5.95 3.12 -14.82
CA ARG A 63 5.19 2.43 -15.87
C ARG A 63 4.59 3.40 -16.88
N LEU A 64 4.09 4.56 -16.45
CA LEU A 64 3.63 5.60 -17.38
C LEU A 64 4.76 6.13 -18.25
N VAL A 65 5.94 6.40 -17.69
CA VAL A 65 7.12 6.84 -18.46
C VAL A 65 7.48 5.78 -19.52
N HIS A 66 7.49 4.50 -19.13
CA HIS A 66 7.76 3.40 -20.05
C HIS A 66 6.68 3.25 -21.14
N ASP A 67 5.41 3.12 -20.74
CA ASP A 67 4.28 2.84 -21.64
C ASP A 67 4.02 3.98 -22.65
N LEU A 68 4.31 5.22 -22.27
CA LEU A 68 4.15 6.40 -23.11
C LEU A 68 5.41 6.73 -23.94
N GLY A 69 6.51 5.99 -23.75
CA GLY A 69 7.78 6.23 -24.44
C GLY A 69 8.42 7.57 -24.08
N LEU A 70 8.26 8.02 -22.83
CA LEU A 70 8.82 9.29 -22.35
C LEU A 70 10.31 9.15 -22.05
N SER A 71 11.06 10.24 -22.24
CA SER A 71 12.49 10.28 -21.92
C SER A 71 12.70 10.19 -20.40
N PRO A 72 13.63 9.38 -19.90
CA PRO A 72 14.00 9.38 -18.49
C PRO A 72 14.85 10.61 -18.10
N MET A 73 15.40 11.35 -19.07
CA MET A 73 16.37 12.43 -18.80
C MET A 73 15.86 13.55 -17.88
N PRO A 74 14.61 14.05 -18.01
CA PRO A 74 14.09 15.04 -17.06
C PRO A 74 14.04 14.53 -15.60
N ILE A 75 13.91 13.21 -15.41
CA ILE A 75 13.90 12.58 -14.10
C ILE A 75 15.34 12.42 -13.59
N VAL A 76 16.29 12.11 -14.48
CA VAL A 76 17.73 12.08 -14.15
C VAL A 76 18.20 13.48 -13.71
N GLU A 77 17.77 14.54 -14.39
CA GLU A 77 18.07 15.93 -14.01
C GLU A 77 17.55 16.26 -12.60
N GLN A 78 16.40 15.72 -12.21
CA GLN A 78 15.80 15.91 -10.88
C GLN A 78 16.65 15.31 -9.74
N LEU A 79 17.57 14.37 -10.01
CA LEU A 79 18.50 13.85 -8.99
C LEU A 79 19.37 14.96 -8.37
N SER A 80 19.59 16.06 -9.08
CA SER A 80 20.35 17.22 -8.59
C SER A 80 19.51 18.21 -7.76
N GLY A 81 18.25 17.88 -7.49
CA GLY A 81 17.39 18.64 -6.57
C GLY A 81 17.74 18.43 -5.10
N ASP A 82 16.85 18.89 -4.23
CA ASP A 82 16.92 18.59 -2.79
C ASP A 82 16.78 17.07 -2.50
N GLU A 83 17.06 16.67 -1.26
CA GLU A 83 17.04 15.26 -0.85
C GLU A 83 15.72 14.57 -1.22
N GLU A 84 14.58 15.21 -0.95
CA GLU A 84 13.28 14.61 -1.25
C GLU A 84 13.06 14.45 -2.76
N ALA A 85 13.37 15.47 -3.56
CA ALA A 85 13.26 15.41 -5.01
C ALA A 85 14.20 14.35 -5.61
N CYS A 86 15.40 14.23 -5.06
CA CYS A 86 16.39 13.23 -5.44
C CYS A 86 15.88 11.81 -5.16
N LEU A 87 15.38 11.54 -3.95
CA LEU A 87 14.88 10.23 -3.57
C LEU A 87 13.64 9.84 -4.38
N ARG A 88 12.71 10.78 -4.63
CA ARG A 88 11.55 10.53 -5.51
C ARG A 88 11.95 10.17 -6.94
N ALA A 89 12.90 10.91 -7.51
CA ALA A 89 13.44 10.61 -8.83
C ALA A 89 14.15 9.24 -8.86
N CYS A 90 14.90 8.93 -7.79
CA CYS A 90 15.61 7.67 -7.64
C CYS A 90 14.65 6.47 -7.66
N GLU A 91 13.55 6.50 -6.91
CA GLU A 91 12.55 5.42 -6.88
C GLU A 91 12.02 5.08 -8.29
N VAL A 92 11.72 6.10 -9.09
CA VAL A 92 11.23 5.92 -10.47
C VAL A 92 12.32 5.40 -11.40
N LEU A 93 13.54 5.95 -11.32
CA LEU A 93 14.65 5.56 -12.19
C LEU A 93 15.15 4.13 -11.92
N VAL A 94 15.11 3.68 -10.66
CA VAL A 94 15.44 2.29 -10.29
C VAL A 94 14.51 1.32 -11.01
N LEU A 95 13.20 1.62 -11.05
CA LEU A 95 12.20 0.82 -11.76
C LEU A 95 12.37 0.90 -13.29
N LEU A 96 12.62 2.09 -13.84
CA LEU A 96 12.86 2.25 -15.28
C LEU A 96 14.09 1.47 -15.76
N ALA A 97 15.15 1.40 -14.95
CA ALA A 97 16.32 0.59 -15.25
C ALA A 97 15.98 -0.92 -15.29
N LEU A 98 15.12 -1.41 -14.37
CA LEU A 98 14.62 -2.79 -14.41
C LEU A 98 13.78 -3.07 -15.67
N ALA A 99 13.02 -2.08 -16.14
CA ALA A 99 12.31 -2.14 -17.42
C ALA A 99 13.20 -1.98 -18.66
N GLY A 100 14.53 -1.90 -18.49
CA GLY A 100 15.51 -1.88 -19.58
C GLY A 100 16.01 -0.50 -20.01
N SER A 101 15.69 0.57 -19.27
CA SER A 101 16.22 1.91 -19.56
C SER A 101 17.71 2.02 -19.20
N GLY A 102 18.55 2.03 -20.24
CA GLY A 102 19.99 2.28 -20.11
C GLY A 102 20.29 3.65 -19.51
N ASP A 103 19.60 4.70 -19.99
CA ASP A 103 19.77 6.08 -19.52
C ASP A 103 19.45 6.23 -18.02
N ALA A 104 18.38 5.58 -17.53
CA ALA A 104 18.05 5.61 -16.12
C ALA A 104 19.13 4.92 -15.27
N ARG A 105 19.60 3.75 -15.73
CA ARG A 105 20.66 3.00 -15.06
C ARG A 105 21.97 3.78 -15.01
N ASP A 106 22.39 4.32 -16.15
CA ASP A 106 23.65 5.04 -16.29
C ASP A 106 23.61 6.39 -15.56
N GLY A 107 22.46 7.08 -15.59
CA GLY A 107 22.21 8.31 -14.83
C GLY A 107 22.33 8.09 -13.32
N LEU A 108 21.70 7.06 -12.77
CA LEU A 108 21.83 6.71 -11.35
C LEU A 108 23.25 6.32 -10.97
N ARG A 109 23.93 5.52 -11.80
CA ARG A 109 25.33 5.14 -11.56
C ARG A 109 26.28 6.34 -11.67
N ALA A 110 26.02 7.29 -12.55
CA ALA A 110 26.77 8.55 -12.61
C ALA A 110 26.51 9.38 -11.35
N TYR A 111 25.26 9.45 -10.90
CA TYR A 111 24.89 10.16 -9.68
C TYR A 111 25.58 9.57 -8.43
N VAL A 112 25.62 8.25 -8.25
CA VAL A 112 26.36 7.64 -7.12
C VAL A 112 27.83 8.09 -7.06
N ARG A 113 28.45 8.37 -8.22
CA ARG A 113 29.85 8.80 -8.27
C ARG A 113 30.06 10.26 -7.87
N GLN A 114 29.07 11.13 -8.00
CA GLN A 114 29.24 12.58 -7.93
C GLN A 114 28.24 13.31 -7.04
N GLY A 115 27.02 12.80 -6.93
CA GLY A 115 25.88 13.44 -6.25
C GLY A 115 26.03 13.57 -4.75
N GLU A 116 25.27 14.49 -4.17
CA GLU A 116 25.27 14.79 -2.74
C GLU A 116 24.63 13.64 -1.94
N HIS A 117 23.43 13.19 -2.33
CA HIS A 117 22.70 12.12 -1.64
C HIS A 117 23.08 10.71 -2.11
N TRP A 118 24.32 10.52 -2.55
CA TRP A 118 24.79 9.30 -3.21
C TRP A 118 24.61 8.04 -2.36
N ALA A 119 24.77 8.14 -1.03
CA ALA A 119 24.67 7.00 -0.13
C ALA A 119 23.25 6.42 -0.12
N ARG A 120 22.24 7.28 0.02
CA ARG A 120 20.82 6.90 -0.01
C ARG A 120 20.40 6.35 -1.37
N VAL A 121 20.91 6.96 -2.46
CA VAL A 121 20.69 6.44 -3.81
C VAL A 121 21.30 5.04 -3.94
N LEU A 122 22.53 4.83 -3.52
CA LEU A 122 23.21 3.53 -3.58
C LEU A 122 22.48 2.45 -2.74
N GLU A 123 21.91 2.81 -1.59
CA GLU A 123 20.99 1.93 -0.83
C GLU A 123 19.79 1.49 -1.68
N SER A 124 19.11 2.43 -2.34
CA SER A 124 17.99 2.14 -3.25
C SER A 124 18.40 1.25 -4.43
N LEU A 125 19.58 1.48 -5.03
CA LEU A 125 20.12 0.59 -6.08
C LEU A 125 20.32 -0.83 -5.53
N SER A 126 20.90 -0.96 -4.35
CA SER A 126 21.18 -2.28 -3.75
C SER A 126 19.92 -3.07 -3.42
N ALA A 127 18.86 -2.37 -3.02
CA ALA A 127 17.56 -2.96 -2.73
C ALA A 127 16.78 -3.34 -4.00
N GLY A 128 16.90 -2.52 -5.06
CA GLY A 128 16.10 -2.67 -6.27
C GLY A 128 16.76 -3.47 -7.41
N TRP A 129 18.09 -3.54 -7.48
CA TRP A 129 18.80 -4.10 -8.63
C TRP A 129 19.57 -5.39 -8.30
N PRO A 130 19.79 -6.26 -9.31
CA PRO A 130 20.73 -7.38 -9.21
C PRO A 130 22.12 -6.89 -8.80
N SER A 131 22.80 -7.63 -7.93
CA SER A 131 24.09 -7.20 -7.35
C SER A 131 25.16 -6.88 -8.40
N ALA A 132 25.19 -7.63 -9.50
CA ALA A 132 26.09 -7.41 -10.62
C ALA A 132 25.99 -6.01 -11.27
N TRP A 133 24.92 -5.24 -11.01
CA TRP A 133 24.73 -3.90 -11.57
C TRP A 133 25.30 -2.77 -10.70
N TRP A 134 25.68 -3.06 -9.45
CA TRP A 134 26.14 -2.03 -8.52
C TRP A 134 27.34 -2.46 -7.68
N GLU A 135 27.72 -3.75 -7.66
CA GLU A 135 28.89 -4.24 -6.92
C GLU A 135 30.19 -3.52 -7.28
N ASP A 136 30.36 -3.12 -8.54
CA ASP A 136 31.53 -2.36 -9.01
C ASP A 136 31.62 -0.93 -8.43
N LEU A 137 30.54 -0.44 -7.80
CA LEU A 137 30.53 0.84 -7.10
C LEU A 137 31.16 0.74 -5.70
N GLY A 138 31.60 -0.44 -5.24
CA GLY A 138 32.21 -0.61 -3.92
C GLY A 138 33.47 0.24 -3.70
N ASP A 139 34.30 0.42 -4.73
CA ASP A 139 35.48 1.29 -4.65
C ASP A 139 35.09 2.76 -4.51
N VAL A 140 34.04 3.17 -5.23
CA VAL A 140 33.47 4.53 -5.13
C VAL A 140 32.92 4.76 -3.73
N ALA A 141 32.16 3.80 -3.20
CA ALA A 141 31.61 3.87 -1.86
C ALA A 141 32.70 4.00 -0.80
N ARG A 142 33.74 3.15 -0.85
CA ARG A 142 34.87 3.21 0.10
C ARG A 142 35.65 4.52 0.02
N ALA A 143 35.80 5.09 -1.17
CA ALA A 143 36.47 6.38 -1.34
C ALA A 143 35.65 7.55 -0.80
N ARG A 144 34.32 7.51 -0.94
CA ARG A 144 33.42 8.62 -0.57
C ARG A 144 32.96 8.57 0.88
N ILE A 145 32.79 7.38 1.46
CA ILE A 145 32.17 7.22 2.79
C ILE A 145 32.92 7.96 3.91
N GLY A 146 34.23 8.17 3.77
CA GLY A 146 35.02 8.91 4.76
C GLY A 146 34.66 10.41 4.88
N ALA A 147 33.90 10.95 3.93
CA ALA A 147 33.37 12.32 3.97
C ALA A 147 31.96 12.41 4.58
N GLU A 148 31.28 11.28 4.81
CA GLU A 148 29.98 11.26 5.46
C GLU A 148 30.11 11.54 6.96
N ALA A 149 29.18 12.33 7.49
CA ALA A 149 29.21 12.71 8.91
C ALA A 149 28.83 11.55 9.84
N GLU A 150 28.01 10.63 9.36
CA GLU A 150 27.52 9.47 10.10
C GLU A 150 27.87 8.19 9.36
N LEU A 151 28.17 7.13 10.13
CA LEU A 151 28.33 5.80 9.55
C LEU A 151 27.00 5.34 8.95
N PRO A 152 27.00 4.54 7.87
CA PRO A 152 25.79 3.98 7.31
C PRO A 152 25.17 2.93 8.24
N TRP A 153 23.87 2.67 8.09
CA TRP A 153 23.19 1.61 8.84
C TRP A 153 23.68 0.21 8.43
N CYS A 154 23.53 -0.78 9.32
CA CYS A 154 23.87 -2.18 9.05
C CYS A 154 22.90 -2.82 8.03
N SER A 155 23.08 -2.47 6.76
CA SER A 155 22.32 -2.97 5.62
C SER A 155 23.23 -3.26 4.41
N GLU A 156 22.67 -3.90 3.38
CA GLU A 156 23.23 -3.79 2.04
C GLU A 156 23.13 -2.31 1.58
N PRO A 157 24.10 -1.79 0.81
CA PRO A 157 25.27 -2.48 0.26
C PRO A 157 26.52 -2.39 1.15
N TRP A 158 26.43 -1.69 2.29
CA TRP A 158 27.57 -1.33 3.13
C TRP A 158 28.29 -2.54 3.72
N THR A 159 27.50 -3.49 4.24
CA THR A 159 28.02 -4.76 4.79
C THR A 159 28.76 -5.58 3.73
N ARG A 160 28.27 -5.62 2.49
CA ARG A 160 28.92 -6.30 1.36
C ARG A 160 30.21 -5.64 0.92
N PHE A 161 30.30 -4.31 1.03
CA PHE A 161 31.53 -3.57 0.74
C PHE A 161 32.56 -3.60 1.88
N GLY A 162 32.24 -4.22 3.02
CA GLY A 162 33.11 -4.24 4.19
C GLY A 162 33.32 -2.85 4.80
N ILE A 163 32.36 -1.94 4.60
CA ILE A 163 32.37 -0.60 5.17
C ILE A 163 31.87 -0.69 6.61
N GLU A 164 32.49 0.07 7.52
CA GLU A 164 32.06 0.14 8.91
C GLU A 164 30.64 0.71 8.99
N VAL A 165 29.76 0.03 9.70
CA VAL A 165 28.34 0.40 9.84
C VAL A 165 28.01 0.71 11.28
N GLN A 166 26.96 1.50 11.48
CA GLN A 166 26.35 1.69 12.79
C GLN A 166 25.93 0.31 13.34
N SER A 167 26.66 -0.13 14.36
CA SER A 167 26.28 -1.27 15.17
C SER A 167 25.20 -0.79 16.14
N ARG A 168 23.94 -0.87 15.72
CA ARG A 168 22.89 -0.95 16.74
C ARG A 168 23.08 -2.31 17.41
N PRO A 169 23.04 -2.42 18.74
CA PRO A 169 22.70 -3.69 19.36
C PRO A 169 21.24 -3.97 18.94
N CYS A 170 21.06 -4.55 17.76
CA CYS A 170 19.86 -5.28 17.43
C CYS A 170 20.02 -6.57 18.23
N GLU A 171 19.58 -6.56 19.48
CA GLU A 171 19.40 -7.82 20.18
C GLU A 171 18.56 -8.70 19.25
N PRO A 172 19.09 -9.84 18.78
CA PRO A 172 18.41 -10.66 17.80
C PRO A 172 17.06 -11.02 18.39
N ARG A 173 16.00 -10.45 17.80
CA ARG A 173 14.65 -10.74 18.27
C ARG A 173 14.43 -12.24 18.11
N PRO A 174 14.00 -12.94 19.16
CA PRO A 174 13.77 -14.37 19.07
C PRO A 174 12.74 -14.62 17.95
N SER A 175 13.10 -15.48 17.00
CA SER A 175 12.16 -15.88 15.96
C SER A 175 11.00 -16.63 16.61
N LEU A 176 9.79 -16.10 16.45
CA LEU A 176 8.56 -16.75 16.94
C LEU A 176 7.98 -17.73 15.92
N ALA A 177 8.65 -17.94 14.78
CA ALA A 177 8.15 -18.75 13.67
C ALA A 177 7.91 -20.23 14.04
N GLY A 178 8.68 -20.75 15.01
CA GLY A 178 8.54 -22.12 15.50
C GLY A 178 7.50 -22.32 16.61
N LEU A 179 6.93 -21.25 17.17
CA LEU A 179 6.00 -21.35 18.30
C LEU A 179 4.58 -21.72 17.86
N GLY A 180 3.92 -22.58 18.62
CA GLY A 180 2.51 -22.91 18.49
C GLY A 180 1.59 -21.78 18.96
N THR A 181 0.30 -21.84 18.61
CA THR A 181 -0.69 -20.80 18.98
C THR A 181 -0.80 -20.62 20.51
N ALA A 182 -0.76 -21.72 21.27
CA ALA A 182 -0.81 -21.67 22.73
C ALA A 182 0.41 -20.94 23.34
N GLU A 183 1.60 -21.14 22.78
CA GLU A 183 2.83 -20.47 23.23
C GLU A 183 2.80 -18.97 22.92
N LEU A 184 2.27 -18.59 21.75
CA LEU A 184 2.07 -17.17 21.40
C LEU A 184 1.07 -16.50 22.34
N LEU A 185 -0.03 -17.16 22.71
CA LEU A 185 -0.98 -16.65 23.70
C LEU A 185 -0.34 -16.53 25.09
N ALA A 186 0.51 -17.48 25.48
CA ALA A 186 1.26 -17.39 26.74
C ALA A 186 2.21 -16.19 26.78
N LEU A 187 2.89 -15.87 25.66
CA LEU A 187 3.72 -14.67 25.54
C LEU A 187 2.90 -13.39 25.70
N LEU A 188 1.70 -13.35 25.13
CA LEU A 188 0.78 -12.20 25.27
C LEU A 188 0.28 -12.04 26.71
N ALA A 189 0.01 -13.15 27.40
CA ALA A 189 -0.46 -13.17 28.78
C ALA A 189 0.61 -12.80 29.81
N ASP A 190 1.89 -13.12 29.56
CA ASP A 190 2.98 -12.80 30.50
C ASP A 190 3.22 -11.28 30.55
N THR A 191 3.12 -10.70 31.76
CA THR A 191 3.31 -9.27 32.02
C THR A 191 4.77 -8.84 31.91
N ARG A 192 5.70 -9.79 31.97
CA ARG A 192 7.15 -9.55 31.82
C ARG A 192 7.60 -9.54 30.36
N THR A 193 6.76 -10.03 29.44
CA THR A 193 7.06 -10.00 28.00
C THR A 193 7.05 -8.56 27.50
N GLU A 194 8.12 -8.17 26.81
CA GLU A 194 8.25 -6.84 26.23
C GLU A 194 7.18 -6.57 25.15
N GLY A 195 6.77 -5.31 25.04
CA GLY A 195 5.75 -4.89 24.07
C GLY A 195 6.12 -5.24 22.62
N ALA A 196 7.40 -5.16 22.24
CA ALA A 196 7.86 -5.55 20.91
C ALA A 196 7.61 -7.04 20.63
N THR A 197 7.94 -7.92 21.58
CA THR A 197 7.67 -9.37 21.48
C THR A 197 6.17 -9.66 21.43
N LYS A 198 5.35 -8.92 22.17
CA LYS A 198 3.87 -9.03 22.08
C LYS A 198 3.35 -8.62 20.70
N VAL A 199 3.88 -7.56 20.11
CA VAL A 199 3.55 -7.15 18.73
C VAL A 199 3.96 -8.23 17.72
N ASP A 200 5.13 -8.83 17.88
CA ASP A 200 5.59 -9.90 17.01
C ASP A 200 4.72 -11.18 17.18
N ALA A 201 4.25 -11.47 18.40
CA ALA A 201 3.29 -12.54 18.65
C ALA A 201 1.91 -12.28 18.02
N LEU A 202 1.39 -11.05 18.11
CA LEU A 202 0.18 -10.62 17.41
C LEU A 202 0.34 -10.78 15.89
N ARG A 203 1.48 -10.35 15.33
CA ARG A 203 1.79 -10.55 13.90
C ARG A 203 1.73 -12.02 13.52
N ALA A 204 2.37 -12.89 14.29
CA ALA A 204 2.36 -14.33 14.04
C ALA A 204 0.95 -14.94 14.10
N LEU A 205 0.09 -14.48 15.03
CA LEU A 205 -1.30 -14.91 15.13
C LEU A 205 -2.17 -14.47 13.95
N THR A 206 -1.92 -13.29 13.36
CA THR A 206 -2.74 -12.81 12.21
C THR A 206 -2.67 -13.71 10.97
N GLY A 207 -1.61 -14.51 10.84
CA GLY A 207 -1.44 -15.48 9.75
C GLY A 207 -1.97 -16.89 10.06
N ARG A 208 -2.71 -17.08 11.16
CA ARG A 208 -3.19 -18.40 11.63
C ARG A 208 -4.72 -18.44 11.74
N GLU A 209 -5.23 -19.63 12.03
CA GLU A 209 -6.62 -19.81 12.44
C GLU A 209 -6.96 -18.94 13.67
N PRO A 210 -8.18 -18.38 13.75
CA PRO A 210 -8.58 -17.52 14.85
C PRO A 210 -8.42 -18.20 16.21
N ALA A 211 -7.67 -17.56 17.11
CA ALA A 211 -7.37 -18.10 18.43
C ALA A 211 -8.30 -17.49 19.48
N GLU A 212 -9.37 -18.20 19.86
CA GLU A 212 -10.35 -17.73 20.87
C GLU A 212 -9.71 -17.27 22.18
N GLY A 213 -8.60 -17.90 22.59
CA GLY A 213 -7.86 -17.51 23.79
C GLY A 213 -7.35 -16.06 23.78
N LEU A 214 -7.23 -15.43 22.61
CA LEU A 214 -6.88 -14.01 22.50
C LEU A 214 -7.95 -13.10 23.12
N ILE A 215 -9.24 -13.48 23.07
CA ILE A 215 -10.38 -12.67 23.54
C ILE A 215 -10.17 -12.23 24.98
N ALA A 216 -9.79 -13.16 25.87
CA ALA A 216 -9.58 -12.86 27.28
C ALA A 216 -8.36 -11.94 27.51
N LEU A 217 -7.42 -11.90 26.57
CA LEU A 217 -6.19 -11.11 26.68
C LEU A 217 -6.35 -9.68 26.16
N VAL A 218 -7.31 -9.41 25.25
CA VAL A 218 -7.52 -8.10 24.60
C VAL A 218 -7.44 -6.93 25.60
N PRO A 219 -8.11 -6.94 26.77
CA PRO A 219 -8.06 -5.82 27.70
C PRO A 219 -6.67 -5.53 28.28
N SER A 220 -5.77 -6.52 28.28
CA SER A 220 -4.40 -6.38 28.79
C SER A 220 -3.38 -5.93 27.74
N LEU A 221 -3.77 -5.87 26.46
CA LEU A 221 -2.87 -5.59 25.34
C LEU A 221 -2.86 -4.11 24.97
N GLY A 222 -2.81 -3.25 25.99
CA GLY A 222 -2.56 -1.81 25.85
C GLY A 222 -1.06 -1.48 25.86
N THR A 223 -0.72 -0.29 25.38
CA THR A 223 0.60 0.33 25.59
C THR A 223 0.85 0.54 27.08
N SER A 224 2.12 0.70 27.49
CA SER A 224 2.50 0.86 28.89
C SER A 224 1.88 2.08 29.58
N ASP A 225 1.50 3.11 28.81
CA ASP A 225 0.77 4.29 29.30
C ASP A 225 -0.76 4.07 29.39
N GLY A 226 -1.25 2.90 28.95
CA GLY A 226 -2.67 2.51 28.96
C GLY A 226 -3.55 3.27 27.97
N ARG A 227 -2.97 4.13 27.12
CA ARG A 227 -3.74 5.07 26.27
C ARG A 227 -4.09 4.51 24.90
N ARG A 228 -3.35 3.52 24.41
CA ARG A 228 -3.48 2.98 23.05
C ARG A 228 -3.46 1.46 23.09
N PRO A 229 -4.05 0.78 22.09
CA PRO A 229 -3.84 -0.64 21.92
C PRO A 229 -2.40 -0.90 21.46
N LEU A 230 -1.88 -2.09 21.71
CA LEU A 230 -0.64 -2.53 21.08
C LEU A 230 -0.81 -2.56 19.54
N PRO A 231 0.24 -2.21 18.77
CA PRO A 231 0.22 -2.39 17.33
C PRO A 231 -0.21 -3.79 16.93
N LEU A 232 -0.99 -3.89 15.84
CA LEU A 232 -1.56 -5.14 15.30
C LEU A 232 -2.66 -5.80 16.15
N LEU A 233 -2.99 -5.30 17.35
CA LEU A 233 -4.08 -5.85 18.16
C LEU A 233 -5.40 -5.84 17.38
N TRP A 234 -5.71 -4.70 16.77
CA TRP A 234 -6.90 -4.52 15.95
C TRP A 234 -7.04 -5.60 14.87
N ARG A 235 -5.99 -5.78 14.06
CA ARG A 235 -5.96 -6.79 12.98
C ARG A 235 -6.13 -8.21 13.52
N ALA A 236 -5.60 -8.50 14.70
CA ALA A 236 -5.78 -9.79 15.35
C ALA A 236 -7.22 -9.98 15.87
N VAL A 237 -7.87 -8.92 16.36
CA VAL A 237 -9.27 -8.93 16.81
C VAL A 237 -10.23 -9.07 15.63
N GLU A 238 -10.02 -8.37 14.52
CA GLU A 238 -10.82 -8.51 13.28
C GLU A 238 -10.87 -9.97 12.81
N ARG A 239 -9.74 -10.70 12.91
CA ARG A 239 -9.63 -12.12 12.56
C ARG A 239 -10.49 -13.04 13.44
N LEU A 240 -10.85 -12.63 14.65
CA LEU A 240 -11.75 -13.40 15.53
C LEU A 240 -13.19 -13.41 15.00
N GLY A 241 -13.59 -12.37 14.26
CA GLY A 241 -14.93 -12.23 13.72
C GLY A 241 -16.01 -12.36 14.81
N THR A 242 -17.03 -13.17 14.54
CA THR A 242 -18.18 -13.36 15.43
C THR A 242 -17.81 -13.93 16.81
N LEU A 243 -16.65 -14.59 16.94
CA LEU A 243 -16.16 -15.11 18.21
C LEU A 243 -15.90 -13.99 19.23
N ALA A 244 -15.55 -12.80 18.77
CA ALA A 244 -15.28 -11.65 19.64
C ALA A 244 -16.56 -10.91 20.10
N VAL A 245 -17.70 -11.11 19.44
CA VAL A 245 -18.95 -10.35 19.69
C VAL A 245 -19.43 -10.42 21.15
N PRO A 246 -19.45 -11.59 21.82
CA PRO A 246 -19.86 -11.66 23.23
C PRO A 246 -18.98 -10.79 24.14
N ALA A 247 -17.66 -10.82 23.95
CA ALA A 247 -16.72 -10.04 24.74
C ALA A 247 -16.71 -8.55 24.38
N ALA A 248 -16.99 -8.23 23.10
CA ALA A 248 -17.02 -6.86 22.60
C ALA A 248 -18.07 -5.98 23.29
N HIS A 249 -19.19 -6.56 23.73
CA HIS A 249 -20.17 -5.85 24.57
C HIS A 249 -19.56 -5.36 25.88
N GLY A 250 -18.72 -6.18 26.52
CA GLY A 250 -17.98 -5.78 27.72
C GLY A 250 -16.93 -4.73 27.41
N TRP A 251 -16.14 -4.93 26.35
CA TRP A 251 -15.11 -3.98 25.93
C TRP A 251 -15.69 -2.59 25.64
N ALA A 252 -16.83 -2.51 24.96
CA ALA A 252 -17.51 -1.27 24.59
C ALA A 252 -17.98 -0.42 25.80
N GLN A 253 -18.10 -1.02 26.99
CA GLN A 253 -18.55 -0.35 28.22
C GLN A 253 -17.40 0.01 29.18
N GLU A 254 -16.15 -0.24 28.77
CA GLU A 254 -14.97 0.04 29.56
C GLU A 254 -14.60 1.52 29.55
N ASP A 255 -14.08 2.04 30.67
CA ASP A 255 -13.62 3.43 30.78
C ASP A 255 -12.38 3.73 29.92
N ARG A 256 -11.68 2.69 29.45
CA ARG A 256 -10.49 2.80 28.60
C ARG A 256 -10.93 3.12 27.16
N PRO A 257 -10.68 4.33 26.63
CA PRO A 257 -11.26 4.75 25.35
C PRO A 257 -10.89 3.84 24.18
N TRP A 258 -9.65 3.36 24.13
CA TRP A 258 -9.20 2.47 23.06
C TRP A 258 -9.88 1.09 23.12
N LEU A 259 -10.17 0.57 24.32
CA LEU A 259 -10.82 -0.73 24.48
C LEU A 259 -12.30 -0.62 24.14
N ALA A 260 -12.93 0.48 24.57
CA ALA A 260 -14.28 0.83 24.17
C ALA A 260 -14.42 0.93 22.65
N GLU A 261 -13.45 1.59 21.99
CA GLU A 261 -13.39 1.68 20.53
C GLU A 261 -13.21 0.31 19.85
N VAL A 262 -12.35 -0.56 20.37
CA VAL A 262 -12.21 -1.94 19.85
C VAL A 262 -13.54 -2.70 19.97
N GLY A 263 -14.20 -2.64 21.12
CA GLY A 263 -15.50 -3.26 21.34
C GLY A 263 -16.58 -2.73 20.40
N ALA A 264 -16.74 -1.40 20.35
CA ALA A 264 -17.73 -0.73 19.51
C ALA A 264 -17.57 -1.11 18.03
N ASN A 265 -16.34 -1.22 17.57
CA ASN A 265 -16.07 -1.59 16.20
C ASN A 265 -16.37 -3.05 15.88
N VAL A 266 -16.01 -4.00 16.75
CA VAL A 266 -16.41 -5.42 16.59
C VAL A 266 -17.93 -5.53 16.52
N LEU A 267 -18.65 -4.79 17.37
CA LEU A 267 -20.11 -4.77 17.34
C LEU A 267 -20.65 -4.18 16.02
N ALA A 268 -20.08 -3.09 15.53
CA ALA A 268 -20.46 -2.50 14.24
C ALA A 268 -20.15 -3.42 13.04
N ASP A 269 -19.05 -4.17 13.09
CA ASP A 269 -18.66 -5.15 12.08
C ASP A 269 -19.58 -6.38 12.05
N HIS A 270 -20.39 -6.58 13.10
CA HIS A 270 -21.29 -7.73 13.25
C HIS A 270 -22.75 -7.38 13.55
N GLY A 271 -23.14 -6.10 13.44
CA GLY A 271 -24.52 -5.67 13.66
C GLY A 271 -25.50 -6.23 12.62
N GLY A 272 -26.76 -6.39 13.02
CA GLY A 272 -27.83 -6.89 12.16
C GLY A 272 -28.38 -5.81 11.21
N PRO A 273 -29.45 -6.11 10.46
CA PRO A 273 -30.07 -5.17 9.51
C PRO A 273 -30.47 -3.82 10.11
N GLU A 274 -30.70 -3.75 11.41
CA GLU A 274 -31.06 -2.54 12.14
C GLU A 274 -30.02 -1.41 12.05
N ILE A 275 -28.74 -1.74 11.83
CA ILE A 275 -27.67 -0.72 11.73
C ILE A 275 -27.53 -0.15 10.31
N LEU A 276 -28.19 -0.76 9.31
CA LEU A 276 -27.98 -0.42 7.90
C LEU A 276 -28.29 1.06 7.58
N PRO A 277 -29.42 1.66 8.02
CA PRO A 277 -29.68 3.08 7.77
C PRO A 277 -28.57 3.98 8.33
N GLY A 278 -28.09 3.69 9.54
CA GLY A 278 -27.02 4.44 10.18
C GLY A 278 -25.68 4.34 9.43
N LEU A 279 -25.35 3.18 8.86
CA LEU A 279 -24.15 3.02 8.03
C LEU A 279 -24.23 3.79 6.71
N VAL A 280 -25.42 3.88 6.12
CA VAL A 280 -25.64 4.71 4.91
C VAL A 280 -25.44 6.17 5.27
N ASP A 281 -26.06 6.65 6.35
CA ASP A 281 -25.91 8.03 6.83
C ASP A 281 -24.44 8.35 7.16
N GLU A 282 -23.72 7.45 7.82
CA GLU A 282 -22.29 7.59 8.11
C GLU A 282 -21.47 7.77 6.81
N LEU A 283 -21.73 6.98 5.77
CA LEU A 283 -21.05 7.12 4.48
C LEU A 283 -21.36 8.47 3.81
N VAL A 284 -22.59 8.97 3.93
CA VAL A 284 -23.00 10.29 3.42
C VAL A 284 -22.29 11.41 4.18
N GLU A 285 -22.19 11.30 5.49
CA GLU A 285 -21.48 12.26 6.35
C GLU A 285 -19.99 12.28 6.02
N GLN A 286 -19.35 11.12 5.92
CA GLN A 286 -17.95 10.99 5.52
C GLN A 286 -17.69 11.63 4.14
N TRP A 287 -18.58 11.40 3.18
CA TRP A 287 -18.47 12.02 1.86
C TRP A 287 -18.57 13.54 1.94
N THR A 288 -19.54 14.04 2.69
CA THR A 288 -19.79 15.48 2.86
C THR A 288 -18.63 16.18 3.56
N ALA A 289 -18.07 15.52 4.57
CA ALA A 289 -16.89 15.97 5.31
C ALA A 289 -15.58 15.82 4.53
N ARG A 290 -15.59 15.18 3.34
CA ARG A 290 -14.39 14.82 2.57
C ARG A 290 -13.40 14.01 3.40
N ALA A 291 -13.92 13.08 4.21
CA ALA A 291 -13.10 12.11 4.91
C ALA A 291 -12.53 11.14 3.88
N TRP A 292 -11.22 11.21 3.64
CA TRP A 292 -10.54 10.32 2.69
C TRP A 292 -9.84 9.13 3.37
N CYS A 293 -9.79 9.12 4.71
CA CYS A 293 -9.24 8.04 5.52
C CYS A 293 -10.31 7.50 6.48
N GLY A 294 -10.59 6.20 6.45
CA GLY A 294 -11.59 5.50 7.24
C GLY A 294 -12.87 5.01 6.53
N PRO A 295 -13.38 5.64 5.45
CA PRO A 295 -14.61 5.18 4.78
C PRO A 295 -14.54 3.76 4.22
N ASP A 296 -13.35 3.20 4.00
CA ASP A 296 -13.16 1.79 3.63
C ASP A 296 -13.84 0.83 4.62
N ARG A 297 -13.80 1.14 5.93
CA ARG A 297 -14.47 0.34 6.97
C ARG A 297 -15.98 0.37 6.81
N THR A 298 -16.56 1.56 6.61
CA THR A 298 -18.00 1.73 6.40
C THR A 298 -18.43 1.00 5.12
N ALA A 299 -17.64 1.08 4.05
CA ALA A 299 -17.87 0.33 2.82
C ALA A 299 -17.86 -1.19 3.03
N ARG A 300 -16.89 -1.75 3.77
CA ARG A 300 -16.85 -3.18 4.11
C ARG A 300 -18.06 -3.63 4.94
N ARG A 301 -18.52 -2.80 5.88
CA ARG A 301 -19.73 -3.07 6.67
C ARG A 301 -20.98 -3.11 5.79
N LEU A 302 -21.12 -2.13 4.89
CA LEU A 302 -22.23 -2.05 3.95
C LEU A 302 -22.27 -3.26 2.99
N ALA A 303 -21.09 -3.73 2.54
CA ALA A 303 -20.98 -4.88 1.65
C ALA A 303 -21.69 -6.14 2.18
N ARG A 304 -21.73 -6.34 3.51
CA ARG A 304 -22.36 -7.51 4.14
C ARG A 304 -23.87 -7.59 3.92
N PHE A 305 -24.52 -6.44 3.69
CA PHE A 305 -25.96 -6.36 3.48
C PHE A 305 -26.36 -6.56 2.01
N GLY A 306 -25.37 -6.67 1.11
CA GLY A 306 -25.61 -6.93 -0.31
C GLY A 306 -26.62 -5.94 -0.92
N PRO A 307 -27.58 -6.40 -1.73
CA PRO A 307 -28.56 -5.53 -2.40
C PRO A 307 -29.38 -4.63 -1.46
N ASP A 308 -29.55 -5.00 -0.18
CA ASP A 308 -30.29 -4.18 0.77
C ASP A 308 -29.62 -2.82 1.03
N ALA A 309 -28.29 -2.73 0.83
CA ALA A 309 -27.51 -1.50 0.95
C ALA A 309 -27.50 -0.65 -0.34
N ALA A 310 -28.45 -0.82 -1.26
CA ALA A 310 -28.52 -0.09 -2.53
C ALA A 310 -28.42 1.44 -2.40
N ALA A 311 -28.90 2.01 -1.28
CA ALA A 311 -28.81 3.44 -0.98
C ALA A 311 -27.36 3.97 -0.87
N ALA A 312 -26.39 3.10 -0.57
CA ALA A 312 -24.98 3.46 -0.48
C ALA A 312 -24.28 3.57 -1.85
N VAL A 313 -24.81 2.93 -2.89
CA VAL A 313 -24.16 2.79 -4.21
C VAL A 313 -23.70 4.13 -4.80
N PRO A 314 -24.51 5.21 -4.82
CA PRO A 314 -24.07 6.49 -5.37
C PRO A 314 -22.86 7.08 -4.65
N PHE A 315 -22.74 6.87 -3.33
CA PHE A 315 -21.64 7.38 -2.52
C PHE A 315 -20.39 6.51 -2.69
N LEU A 316 -20.52 5.18 -2.71
CA LEU A 316 -19.42 4.27 -3.01
C LEU A 316 -18.80 4.56 -4.39
N ARG A 317 -19.63 4.80 -5.41
CA ARG A 317 -19.13 5.22 -6.74
C ARG A 317 -18.42 6.56 -6.69
N ARG A 318 -18.92 7.53 -5.93
CA ARG A 318 -18.27 8.83 -5.73
C ARG A 318 -16.92 8.71 -5.03
N PHE A 319 -16.83 7.90 -3.99
CA PHE A 319 -15.59 7.61 -3.29
C PHE A 319 -14.57 6.94 -4.22
N TRP A 320 -14.96 5.88 -4.92
CA TRP A 320 -14.12 5.26 -5.95
C TRP A 320 -13.59 6.30 -6.95
N MET A 321 -14.48 7.15 -7.49
CA MET A 321 -14.14 8.17 -8.51
C MET A 321 -13.25 9.31 -8.01
N ARG A 322 -13.32 9.68 -6.73
CA ARG A 322 -12.73 10.94 -6.25
C ARG A 322 -11.70 10.81 -5.15
N THR A 323 -11.63 9.66 -4.48
CA THR A 323 -10.70 9.48 -3.37
C THR A 323 -9.26 9.73 -3.81
N PRO A 324 -8.51 10.58 -3.11
CA PRO A 324 -7.07 10.67 -3.25
C PRO A 324 -6.34 9.55 -2.51
N HIS A 325 -7.00 8.89 -1.56
CA HIS A 325 -6.46 7.79 -0.77
C HIS A 325 -6.71 6.46 -1.51
N SER A 326 -5.73 6.10 -2.31
CA SER A 326 -5.69 4.94 -3.21
C SER A 326 -5.89 3.61 -2.48
N TYR A 327 -5.35 3.48 -1.27
CA TYR A 327 -5.53 2.32 -0.39
C TYR A 327 -6.99 1.91 -0.18
N GLU A 328 -7.93 2.86 -0.10
CA GLU A 328 -9.35 2.54 0.18
C GLU A 328 -10.11 2.04 -1.05
N ARG A 329 -9.55 2.22 -2.24
CA ARG A 329 -10.28 1.99 -3.49
C ARG A 329 -10.75 0.56 -3.65
N THR A 330 -9.97 -0.42 -3.22
CA THR A 330 -10.35 -1.84 -3.26
C THR A 330 -11.61 -2.10 -2.44
N ALA A 331 -11.72 -1.53 -1.23
CA ALA A 331 -12.88 -1.73 -0.36
C ALA A 331 -14.17 -1.18 -0.98
N TYR A 332 -14.10 -0.04 -1.68
CA TYR A 332 -15.27 0.50 -2.39
C TYR A 332 -15.71 -0.40 -3.54
N LEU A 333 -14.77 -1.00 -4.28
CA LEU A 333 -15.09 -1.93 -5.35
C LEU A 333 -15.68 -3.23 -4.83
N GLU A 334 -15.15 -3.79 -3.75
CA GLU A 334 -15.69 -4.98 -3.09
C GLU A 334 -17.11 -4.72 -2.56
N ALA A 335 -17.35 -3.54 -1.96
CA ALA A 335 -18.67 -3.14 -1.51
C ALA A 335 -19.65 -2.99 -2.69
N LEU A 336 -19.25 -2.32 -3.77
CA LEU A 336 -20.07 -2.26 -4.99
C LEU A 336 -20.34 -3.66 -5.54
N ALA A 337 -19.36 -4.54 -5.59
CA ALA A 337 -19.53 -5.91 -6.09
C ALA A 337 -20.56 -6.73 -5.30
N ALA A 338 -20.63 -6.50 -3.99
CA ALA A 338 -21.61 -7.14 -3.11
C ALA A 338 -23.02 -6.55 -3.24
N ILE A 339 -23.13 -5.23 -3.47
CA ILE A 339 -24.40 -4.49 -3.45
C ILE A 339 -25.04 -4.40 -4.85
N ASP A 340 -24.28 -3.93 -5.83
CA ASP A 340 -24.72 -3.68 -7.21
C ASP A 340 -23.53 -3.81 -8.18
N ARG A 341 -23.57 -4.89 -8.99
CA ARG A 341 -22.50 -5.21 -9.94
C ARG A 341 -22.56 -4.41 -11.24
N ASP A 342 -23.59 -3.58 -11.43
CA ASP A 342 -23.79 -2.88 -12.70
C ASP A 342 -22.60 -1.96 -13.05
N GLY A 343 -22.13 -2.06 -14.29
CA GLY A 343 -21.00 -1.29 -14.81
C GLY A 343 -19.62 -1.61 -14.21
N LEU A 344 -19.48 -2.61 -13.32
CA LEU A 344 -18.18 -2.94 -12.72
C LEU A 344 -17.16 -3.55 -13.69
N GLU A 345 -17.60 -4.11 -14.82
CA GLU A 345 -16.71 -4.69 -15.83
C GLU A 345 -15.67 -3.69 -16.35
N TYR A 346 -16.10 -2.45 -16.61
CA TYR A 346 -15.22 -1.35 -17.01
C TYR A 346 -14.26 -0.98 -15.89
N VAL A 347 -14.76 -0.92 -14.66
CA VAL A 347 -14.00 -0.52 -13.48
C VAL A 347 -12.93 -1.55 -13.12
N TYR A 348 -13.22 -2.85 -13.25
CA TYR A 348 -12.23 -3.91 -13.05
C TYR A 348 -11.17 -3.91 -14.15
N THR A 349 -11.56 -3.66 -15.39
CA THR A 349 -10.59 -3.51 -16.49
C THR A 349 -9.67 -2.33 -16.20
N GLU A 350 -10.23 -1.17 -15.86
CA GLU A 350 -9.46 0.02 -15.45
C GLU A 350 -8.49 -0.27 -14.30
N SER A 351 -8.90 -1.06 -13.32
CA SER A 351 -8.11 -1.39 -12.13
C SER A 351 -6.76 -2.08 -12.44
N LEU A 352 -6.60 -2.67 -13.63
CA LEU A 352 -5.35 -3.28 -14.09
C LEU A 352 -4.20 -2.26 -14.31
N TRP A 353 -4.51 -0.97 -14.32
CA TRP A 353 -3.53 0.13 -14.43
C TRP A 353 -3.39 0.92 -13.14
N ASP A 354 -4.07 0.54 -12.08
CA ASP A 354 -4.12 1.34 -10.86
C ASP A 354 -2.79 1.33 -10.08
N CYS A 355 -2.48 2.42 -9.37
CA CYS A 355 -1.29 2.49 -8.50
C CYS A 355 -1.38 1.62 -7.24
N GLU A 356 -2.56 1.21 -6.82
CA GLU A 356 -2.78 0.39 -5.62
C GLU A 356 -2.68 -1.11 -5.97
N GLU A 357 -1.78 -1.84 -5.30
CA GLU A 357 -1.54 -3.26 -5.56
C GLU A 357 -2.83 -4.09 -5.42
N THR A 358 -3.56 -3.91 -4.33
CA THR A 358 -4.79 -4.68 -4.07
C THR A 358 -5.87 -4.40 -5.10
N THR A 359 -5.90 -3.18 -5.64
CA THR A 359 -6.82 -2.80 -6.71
C THR A 359 -6.42 -3.50 -8.02
N ARG A 360 -5.13 -3.59 -8.34
CA ARG A 360 -4.63 -4.38 -9.49
C ARG A 360 -4.97 -5.86 -9.34
N LEU A 361 -4.80 -6.44 -8.15
CA LEU A 361 -5.13 -7.84 -7.85
C LEU A 361 -6.62 -8.14 -8.03
N LEU A 362 -7.49 -7.24 -7.56
CA LEU A 362 -8.93 -7.33 -7.78
C LEU A 362 -9.25 -7.24 -9.28
N GLY A 363 -8.62 -6.31 -10.01
CA GLY A 363 -8.73 -6.20 -11.46
C GLY A 363 -8.37 -7.49 -12.19
N ILE A 364 -7.24 -8.14 -11.84
CA ILE A 364 -6.82 -9.42 -12.44
C ILE A 364 -7.87 -10.51 -12.24
N THR A 365 -8.46 -10.57 -11.05
CA THR A 365 -9.43 -11.61 -10.69
C THR A 365 -10.79 -11.37 -11.35
N SER A 366 -11.23 -10.12 -11.41
CA SER A 366 -12.62 -9.77 -11.72
C SER A 366 -12.85 -9.16 -13.10
N ALA A 367 -11.80 -8.70 -13.81
CA ALA A 367 -11.96 -8.13 -15.14
C ALA A 367 -12.50 -9.18 -16.13
N PRO A 368 -13.38 -8.76 -17.07
CA PRO A 368 -13.87 -9.64 -18.13
C PRO A 368 -12.70 -10.18 -18.96
N ALA A 369 -12.86 -11.37 -19.52
CA ALA A 369 -11.85 -11.99 -20.40
C ALA A 369 -11.82 -11.34 -21.80
N SER A 370 -11.85 -10.01 -21.87
CA SER A 370 -11.72 -9.26 -23.11
C SER A 370 -10.26 -9.28 -23.61
N PRO A 371 -10.01 -9.11 -24.92
CA PRO A 371 -8.65 -9.01 -25.44
C PRO A 371 -7.82 -7.90 -24.79
N GLU A 372 -8.46 -6.77 -24.45
CA GLU A 372 -7.81 -5.65 -23.76
C GLU A 372 -7.35 -6.06 -22.34
N ALA A 373 -8.26 -6.63 -21.54
CA ALA A 373 -7.94 -7.05 -20.18
C ALA A 373 -6.89 -8.16 -20.17
N LEU A 374 -7.03 -9.19 -21.00
CA LEU A 374 -6.06 -10.29 -21.10
C LEU A 374 -4.70 -9.81 -21.60
N GLY A 375 -4.68 -8.90 -22.57
CA GLY A 375 -3.45 -8.27 -23.05
C GLY A 375 -2.74 -7.51 -21.93
N ARG A 376 -3.49 -6.73 -21.15
CA ARG A 376 -2.94 -6.01 -20.00
C ARG A 376 -2.45 -6.94 -18.88
N ILE A 377 -3.19 -8.01 -18.56
CA ILE A 377 -2.76 -9.01 -17.57
C ILE A 377 -1.48 -9.71 -18.03
N ALA A 378 -1.31 -9.98 -19.33
CA ALA A 378 -0.06 -10.51 -19.87
C ALA A 378 1.12 -9.55 -19.67
N VAL A 379 0.91 -8.25 -19.85
CA VAL A 379 1.92 -7.23 -19.53
C VAL A 379 2.28 -7.27 -18.03
N LEU A 380 1.28 -7.29 -17.13
CA LEU A 380 1.53 -7.36 -15.68
C LEU A 380 2.31 -8.61 -15.26
N ARG A 381 2.07 -9.76 -15.91
CA ARG A 381 2.79 -11.02 -15.64
C ARG A 381 4.30 -10.89 -15.90
N ASP A 382 4.64 -10.18 -16.98
CA ASP A 382 6.00 -10.12 -17.54
C ASP A 382 6.75 -8.84 -17.15
N ASP A 383 6.07 -7.86 -16.55
CA ASP A 383 6.67 -6.59 -16.15
C ASP A 383 7.69 -6.79 -15.00
N PRO A 384 8.99 -6.49 -15.23
CA PRO A 384 10.02 -6.64 -14.20
C PRO A 384 9.88 -5.63 -13.04
N MET A 385 9.16 -4.52 -13.24
CA MET A 385 8.87 -3.53 -12.19
C MET A 385 7.73 -3.98 -11.26
N GLU A 386 6.90 -4.93 -11.69
CA GLU A 386 5.70 -5.32 -10.96
C GLU A 386 5.99 -6.23 -9.76
N THR A 387 5.15 -6.12 -8.73
CA THR A 387 5.30 -6.91 -7.52
C THR A 387 5.10 -8.41 -7.79
N THR A 388 5.76 -9.23 -6.96
CA THR A 388 5.73 -10.68 -7.13
C THR A 388 4.32 -11.24 -6.97
N ALA A 389 3.50 -10.65 -6.09
CA ALA A 389 2.11 -11.02 -5.87
C ALA A 389 1.25 -10.78 -7.14
N VAL A 390 1.32 -9.58 -7.72
CA VAL A 390 0.57 -9.22 -8.93
C VAL A 390 1.00 -10.08 -10.12
N ARG A 391 2.31 -10.30 -10.30
CA ARG A 391 2.84 -11.18 -11.35
C ARG A 391 2.37 -12.62 -11.21
N ALA A 392 2.33 -13.14 -9.98
CA ALA A 392 1.84 -14.49 -9.70
C ALA A 392 0.34 -14.62 -9.98
N ALA A 393 -0.47 -13.65 -9.54
CA ALA A 393 -1.91 -13.60 -9.81
C ALA A 393 -2.19 -13.52 -11.32
N ALA A 394 -1.47 -12.66 -12.05
CA ALA A 394 -1.58 -12.55 -13.50
C ALA A 394 -1.24 -13.86 -14.22
N ARG A 395 -0.17 -14.55 -13.78
CA ARG A 395 0.20 -15.88 -14.30
C ARG A 395 -0.91 -16.90 -14.08
N ALA A 396 -1.46 -16.97 -12.86
CA ALA A 396 -2.54 -17.89 -12.53
C ALA A 396 -3.79 -17.60 -13.39
N ARG A 397 -4.16 -16.33 -13.55
CA ARG A 397 -5.32 -15.90 -14.34
C ARG A 397 -5.24 -16.27 -15.81
N LEU A 398 -4.05 -16.21 -16.41
CA LEU A 398 -3.83 -16.53 -17.83
C LEU A 398 -3.75 -18.03 -18.12
N VAL A 399 -3.48 -18.86 -17.11
CA VAL A 399 -3.47 -20.32 -17.22
C VAL A 399 -4.86 -20.92 -16.97
N ALA A 400 -5.72 -20.23 -16.22
CA ALA A 400 -7.08 -20.67 -15.95
C ALA A 400 -7.88 -20.81 -17.27
N PRO A 401 -8.52 -21.97 -17.54
CA PRO A 401 -9.37 -22.14 -18.71
C PRO A 401 -10.54 -21.15 -18.66
N ALA A 402 -10.85 -20.53 -19.82
CA ALA A 402 -11.96 -19.62 -19.95
C ALA A 402 -13.27 -20.32 -19.56
N GLY A 403 -13.76 -20.08 -18.34
CA GLY A 403 -14.99 -20.68 -17.83
C GLY A 403 -14.98 -21.13 -16.35
N GLN A 404 -13.85 -21.10 -15.67
CA GLN A 404 -13.80 -21.27 -14.21
C GLN A 404 -13.29 -19.99 -13.54
N LEU A 405 -14.23 -19.08 -13.26
CA LEU A 405 -14.10 -18.16 -12.14
C LEU A 405 -14.91 -18.77 -10.97
N PRO A 406 -14.39 -18.76 -9.73
CA PRO A 406 -15.18 -19.13 -8.55
C PRO A 406 -16.39 -18.22 -8.36
#